data_AF-A0A2E5JWP9-F1
#
_entry.id   AF-A0A2E5JWP9-F1
#
_cell.length_a   1.000
_cell.length_b   1.000
_cell.length_c   1.000
_cell.angle_alpha   90.00
_cell.angle_beta   90.00
_cell.angle_gamma   90.00
#
_symmetry.space_group_name_H-M   'P 1'
#
loop_
_entity.id
_entity.type
_entity.pdbx_description
1 polymer ?
#
loop_
_entity_poly.entity_id
_entity_poly.type
_entity_poly.pdbx_seq_one_letter_code
_entity_poly.pdbx_strand_id
1 'polypeptide(L)'
;MEFAHSEHDMTSRETSCHAPEEESEDLSQPQDWFERNSLFPCDDDSENDSEDEALDLPSRRLSRAIAFQVLSEIDVTGHDKSVVFSWIIESNQVDRSSALFAEELIEHVDSNKADLDIIIEQHATAWPLNQVSVVDRNVLRIAFYEIVFENETSFQIIVNEAVELAKLFGGDNSPKFVNGVLGALVDNKILEKLT
;
A
#
# COMPACT_ATOMS: atom_id res chain seq x y z
N MET A 1 -31.63 -11.37 -69.44
CA MET A 1 -30.71 -10.45 -68.72
C MET A 1 -31.15 -10.50 -67.27
N GLU A 2 -30.61 -11.44 -66.49
CA GLU A 2 -29.34 -11.31 -65.73
C GLU A 2 -29.63 -10.62 -64.38
N PHE A 3 -29.84 -11.41 -63.31
CA PHE A 3 -28.95 -11.61 -62.14
C PHE A 3 -28.59 -10.27 -61.44
N ALA A 4 -28.73 -10.03 -60.14
CA ALA A 4 -28.53 -10.85 -58.93
C ALA A 4 -29.27 -10.21 -57.72
N HIS A 5 -29.93 -10.98 -56.86
CA HIS A 5 -29.55 -11.31 -55.46
C HIS A 5 -29.23 -10.12 -54.54
N SER A 6 -30.09 -9.92 -53.55
CA SER A 6 -29.72 -9.36 -52.25
C SER A 6 -30.72 -9.88 -51.22
N GLU A 7 -30.22 -10.79 -50.39
CA GLU A 7 -30.88 -11.35 -49.22
C GLU A 7 -31.21 -10.22 -48.22
N HIS A 8 -32.41 -10.23 -47.63
CA HIS A 8 -32.66 -9.47 -46.42
C HIS A 8 -32.35 -10.35 -45.23
N ASP A 9 -31.20 -10.02 -44.66
CA ASP A 9 -30.53 -10.54 -43.50
C ASP A 9 -31.42 -10.53 -42.24
N MET A 10 -31.33 -11.62 -41.49
CA MET A 10 -31.89 -11.77 -40.16
C MET A 10 -30.97 -11.06 -39.18
N THR A 11 -31.25 -9.81 -38.84
CA THR A 11 -30.56 -9.16 -37.71
C THR A 11 -31.25 -9.54 -36.40
N SER A 12 -30.70 -10.60 -35.81
CA SER A 12 -30.39 -10.78 -34.39
C SER A 12 -31.06 -9.86 -33.37
N ARG A 13 -31.75 -10.49 -32.42
CA ARG A 13 -32.10 -9.92 -31.12
C ARG A 13 -30.81 -9.55 -30.37
N GLU A 14 -30.50 -8.26 -30.31
CA GLU A 14 -29.56 -7.74 -29.31
C GLU A 14 -30.35 -7.41 -28.04
N THR A 15 -30.28 -8.31 -27.07
CA THR A 15 -30.47 -7.97 -25.66
C THR A 15 -29.37 -6.99 -25.27
N SER A 16 -29.73 -5.71 -25.22
CA SER A 16 -28.93 -4.66 -24.58
C SER A 16 -28.79 -5.00 -23.09
N CYS A 17 -27.70 -5.66 -22.72
CA CYS A 17 -27.20 -5.63 -21.35
C CYS A 17 -26.71 -4.19 -21.09
N HIS A 18 -27.50 -3.41 -20.35
CA HIS A 18 -26.98 -2.22 -19.69
C HIS A 18 -25.84 -2.67 -18.78
N ALA A 19 -24.61 -2.24 -19.08
CA ALA A 19 -23.56 -2.22 -18.08
C ALA A 19 -24.02 -1.28 -16.96
N PRO A 20 -23.84 -1.63 -15.67
CA PRO A 20 -24.05 -0.67 -14.61
C PRO A 20 -23.10 0.51 -14.86
N GLU A 21 -23.66 1.72 -14.82
CA GLU A 21 -22.90 2.96 -14.90
C GLU A 21 -21.83 2.90 -13.81
N GLU A 22 -20.55 2.97 -14.22
CA GLU A 22 -19.44 3.23 -13.31
C GLU A 22 -19.68 4.63 -12.75
N GLU A 23 -20.19 4.70 -11.51
CA GLU A 23 -20.11 5.91 -10.71
C GLU A 23 -18.63 6.29 -10.65
N SER A 24 -18.29 7.42 -11.26
CA SER A 24 -16.98 8.03 -11.14
C SER A 24 -16.84 8.51 -9.69
N GLU A 25 -16.31 7.65 -8.82
CA GLU A 25 -16.00 7.97 -7.44
C GLU A 25 -14.97 9.11 -7.41
N ASP A 26 -15.33 10.21 -6.74
CA ASP A 26 -14.52 11.42 -6.62
C ASP A 26 -13.42 11.21 -5.58
N LEU A 27 -12.27 10.68 -6.03
CA LEU A 27 -11.06 10.46 -5.21
C LEU A 27 -10.37 11.76 -4.74
N SER A 28 -11.01 12.93 -4.87
CA SER A 28 -10.43 14.21 -4.47
C SER A 28 -10.47 14.47 -2.96
N GLN A 29 -11.35 13.78 -2.22
CA GLN A 29 -11.50 13.97 -0.79
C GLN A 29 -10.66 12.94 0.00
N PRO A 30 -9.76 13.38 0.89
CA PRO A 30 -8.97 12.47 1.74
C PRO A 30 -9.85 11.51 2.55
N GLN A 31 -11.04 11.97 2.93
CA GLN A 31 -11.91 11.27 3.88
C GLN A 31 -12.37 9.89 3.39
N ASP A 32 -12.65 9.72 2.09
CA ASP A 32 -13.24 8.48 1.55
C ASP A 32 -12.22 7.32 1.46
N TRP A 33 -10.94 7.61 1.21
CA TRP A 33 -9.88 6.58 1.28
C TRP A 33 -9.64 6.15 2.73
N PHE A 34 -9.68 7.11 3.65
CA PHE A 34 -9.47 6.84 5.07
C PHE A 34 -10.58 6.03 5.73
N GLU A 35 -11.85 6.17 5.33
CA GLU A 35 -12.90 5.27 5.83
C GLU A 35 -12.64 3.81 5.43
N ARG A 36 -12.06 3.58 4.25
CA ARG A 36 -11.76 2.24 3.71
C ARG A 36 -10.46 1.63 4.25
N ASN A 37 -9.49 2.47 4.60
CA ASN A 37 -8.15 2.08 5.05
C ASN A 37 -7.85 2.52 6.50
N SER A 38 -8.88 2.96 7.21
CA SER A 38 -8.91 3.03 8.66
C SER A 38 -8.50 1.66 9.19
N LEU A 39 -7.67 1.63 10.24
CA LEU A 39 -7.40 0.39 11.00
C LEU A 39 -8.68 -0.26 11.55
N PHE A 40 -9.82 0.41 11.41
CA PHE A 40 -11.14 0.01 11.86
C PHE A 40 -12.13 0.02 10.69
N PRO A 41 -12.63 -1.15 10.24
CA PRO A 41 -13.82 -1.21 9.40
C PRO A 41 -15.01 -0.66 10.19
N CYS A 42 -15.80 0.21 9.58
CA CYS A 42 -17.14 0.48 10.08
C CYS A 42 -18.03 -0.75 9.86
N ASP A 43 -18.68 -1.18 10.95
CA ASP A 43 -19.87 -2.04 11.04
C ASP A 43 -19.67 -3.52 11.45
N ASP A 44 -19.91 -3.83 12.72
CA ASP A 44 -21.03 -4.70 13.12
C ASP A 44 -21.53 -4.29 14.52
N ASP A 45 -22.84 -4.05 14.65
CA ASP A 45 -23.53 -3.65 15.87
C ASP A 45 -23.47 -4.79 16.91
N SER A 46 -22.38 -4.87 17.66
CA SER A 46 -22.37 -5.55 18.94
C SER A 46 -21.78 -4.62 19.99
N GLU A 47 -22.69 -4.01 20.76
CA GLU A 47 -22.39 -3.29 21.99
C GLU A 47 -21.39 -4.09 22.84
N ASN A 48 -20.14 -3.63 22.86
CA ASN A 48 -19.23 -3.93 23.95
C ASN A 48 -18.61 -2.63 24.41
N ASP A 49 -19.16 -2.10 25.49
CA ASP A 49 -18.65 -0.95 26.24
C ASP A 49 -17.26 -1.29 26.81
N SER A 50 -16.21 -0.83 26.15
CA SER A 50 -14.94 -0.51 26.80
C SER A 50 -14.16 0.53 25.99
N GLU A 51 -14.37 1.77 26.41
CA GLU A 51 -13.49 2.96 26.39
C GLU A 51 -12.07 2.77 25.81
N ASP A 52 -11.72 3.66 24.86
CA ASP A 52 -10.38 3.99 24.36
C ASP A 52 -9.49 2.83 23.84
N GLU A 53 -9.77 2.35 22.62
CA GLU A 53 -8.90 1.40 21.92
C GLU A 53 -7.71 2.12 21.25
N ALA A 54 -6.79 2.65 22.08
CA ALA A 54 -5.48 3.09 21.61
C ALA A 54 -4.69 1.86 21.11
N LEU A 55 -4.17 1.93 19.88
CA LEU A 55 -3.42 0.85 19.21
C LEU A 55 -2.20 0.42 20.05
N ASP A 56 -2.27 -0.72 20.75
CA ASP A 56 -1.16 -1.32 21.51
C ASP A 56 -0.16 -2.06 20.58
N LEU A 57 0.37 -1.34 19.60
CA LEU A 57 1.51 -1.80 18.77
C LEU A 57 2.82 -1.28 19.38
N PRO A 58 3.93 -2.03 19.30
CA PRO A 58 5.23 -1.50 19.67
C PRO A 58 5.51 -0.20 18.91
N SER A 59 6.07 0.82 19.57
CA SER A 59 6.22 2.18 19.01
C SER A 59 6.83 2.23 17.61
N ARG A 60 7.83 1.39 17.32
CA ARG A 60 8.44 1.27 15.99
C ARG A 60 7.50 0.70 14.92
N ARG A 61 6.67 -0.29 15.27
CA ARG A 61 5.68 -0.86 14.34
C ARG A 61 4.57 0.14 14.04
N LEU A 62 4.07 0.82 15.08
CA LEU A 62 3.08 1.89 14.92
C LEU A 62 3.61 2.97 13.96
N SER A 63 4.85 3.41 14.16
CA SER A 63 5.47 4.42 13.29
C SER A 63 5.58 3.97 11.83
N ARG A 64 5.92 2.70 11.57
CA ARG A 64 5.94 2.14 10.21
C ARG A 64 4.55 2.06 9.59
N ALA A 65 3.53 1.73 10.38
CA ALA A 65 2.15 1.72 9.91
C ALA A 65 1.67 3.13 9.51
N ILE A 66 1.99 4.14 10.32
CA ILE A 66 1.71 5.55 10.00
C ILE A 66 2.44 5.97 8.72
N ALA A 67 3.73 5.65 8.61
CA ALA A 67 4.50 5.96 7.42
C ALA A 67 3.89 5.30 6.16
N PHE A 68 3.49 4.04 6.27
CA PHE A 68 2.79 3.33 5.21
C PHE A 68 1.49 4.01 4.79
N GLN A 69 0.65 4.42 5.75
CA GLN A 69 -0.63 5.08 5.46
C GLN A 69 -0.41 6.40 4.72
N VAL A 70 0.53 7.24 5.20
CA VAL A 70 0.85 8.51 4.55
C VAL A 70 1.37 8.28 3.13
N LEU A 71 2.35 7.39 2.96
CA LEU A 71 2.97 7.12 1.67
C LEU A 71 1.99 6.51 0.66
N SER A 72 1.05 5.69 1.13
CA SER A 72 0.01 5.10 0.28
C SER A 72 -1.01 6.13 -0.15
N GLU A 73 -1.43 7.02 0.75
CA GLU A 73 -2.39 8.07 0.43
C GLU A 73 -1.84 9.02 -0.63
N ILE A 74 -0.63 9.57 -0.42
CA ILE A 74 -0.01 10.48 -1.39
C ILE A 74 0.24 9.81 -2.75
N ASP A 75 0.40 8.48 -2.78
CA ASP A 75 0.56 7.70 -4.00
C ASP A 75 -0.73 7.57 -4.81
N VAL A 76 -1.88 7.48 -4.12
CA VAL A 76 -3.19 7.27 -4.73
C VAL A 76 -3.85 8.59 -5.10
N THR A 77 -3.87 9.54 -4.17
CA THR A 77 -4.65 10.78 -4.29
C THR A 77 -3.80 12.00 -4.63
N GLY A 78 -2.49 11.95 -4.34
CA GLY A 78 -1.59 13.08 -4.51
C GLY A 78 -1.86 14.21 -3.51
N HIS A 79 -2.52 13.92 -2.39
CA HIS A 79 -2.72 14.92 -1.32
C HIS A 79 -1.41 15.41 -0.73
N ASP A 80 -1.48 16.56 -0.06
CA ASP A 80 -0.33 17.12 0.62
C ASP A 80 0.10 16.24 1.79
N LYS A 81 1.36 15.81 1.75
CA LYS A 81 1.98 14.93 2.75
C LYS A 81 1.83 15.43 4.18
N SER A 82 1.97 16.75 4.41
CA SER A 82 1.90 17.33 5.75
C SER A 82 0.48 17.33 6.32
N VAL A 83 -0.52 17.51 5.45
CA VAL A 83 -1.94 17.45 5.81
C VAL A 83 -2.33 16.01 6.18
N VAL A 84 -1.97 15.05 5.33
CA VAL A 84 -2.20 13.62 5.54
C VAL A 84 -1.57 13.16 6.86
N PHE A 85 -0.29 13.49 7.07
CA PHE A 85 0.44 13.11 8.28
C PHE A 85 -0.21 13.70 9.55
N SER A 86 -0.51 15.00 9.55
CA SER A 86 -1.10 15.68 10.71
C SER A 86 -2.45 15.07 11.09
N TRP A 87 -3.28 14.78 10.09
CA TRP A 87 -4.59 14.14 10.32
C TRP A 87 -4.46 12.74 10.93
N ILE A 88 -3.54 11.90 10.45
CA ILE A 88 -3.33 10.54 10.98
C ILE A 88 -2.84 10.60 12.44
N ILE A 89 -1.89 11.48 12.75
CA ILE A 89 -1.35 11.63 14.10
C ILE A 89 -2.42 12.10 15.09
N GLU A 90 -3.24 13.08 14.71
CA GLU A 90 -4.33 13.60 15.53
C GLU A 90 -5.42 12.56 15.75
N SER A 91 -5.85 11.88 14.68
CA SER A 91 -6.95 10.90 14.74
C SER A 91 -6.61 9.68 15.58
N ASN A 92 -5.36 9.23 15.55
CA ASN A 92 -4.90 8.04 16.28
C ASN A 92 -4.25 8.37 17.64
N GLN A 93 -4.24 9.64 18.06
CA GLN A 93 -3.63 10.10 19.33
C GLN A 93 -2.19 9.59 19.52
N VAL A 94 -1.40 9.63 18.45
CA VAL A 94 -0.07 9.04 18.42
C VAL A 94 0.88 9.81 19.33
N ASP A 95 1.68 9.10 20.11
CA ASP A 95 2.67 9.74 20.97
C ASP A 95 3.78 10.44 20.15
N ARG A 96 4.38 11.47 20.74
CA ARG A 96 5.38 12.29 20.05
C ARG A 96 6.59 11.50 19.54
N SER A 97 7.01 10.45 20.23
CA SER A 97 8.20 9.69 19.82
C SER A 97 7.92 8.83 18.59
N SER A 98 6.75 8.20 18.53
CA SER A 98 6.29 7.46 17.35
C SER A 98 6.03 8.39 16.16
N ALA A 99 5.42 9.56 16.41
CA ALA A 99 5.19 10.57 15.38
C ALA A 99 6.50 11.05 14.73
N LEU A 100 7.53 11.38 15.53
CA LEU A 100 8.82 11.84 15.01
C LEU A 100 9.52 10.78 14.14
N PHE A 101 9.48 9.52 14.58
CA PHE A 101 10.09 8.45 13.79
C PHE A 101 9.32 8.17 12.50
N ALA A 102 7.98 8.23 12.54
CA ALA A 102 7.16 8.12 11.33
C ALA A 102 7.47 9.25 10.35
N GLU A 103 7.54 10.50 10.82
CA GLU A 103 7.86 11.68 9.99
C GLU A 103 9.22 11.53 9.29
N GLU A 104 10.25 11.11 10.03
CA GLU A 104 11.58 10.86 9.50
C GLU A 104 11.56 9.75 8.42
N LEU A 105 10.87 8.64 8.70
CA LEU A 105 10.75 7.54 7.76
C LEU A 105 10.00 7.96 6.47
N ILE A 106 8.91 8.72 6.62
CA ILE A 106 8.14 9.26 5.49
C ILE A 106 9.03 10.15 4.62
N GLU A 107 9.74 11.11 5.22
CA GLU A 107 10.58 12.05 4.49
C GLU A 107 11.67 11.35 3.69
N HIS A 108 12.32 10.36 4.30
CA HIS A 108 13.38 9.62 3.64
C HIS A 108 12.85 8.71 2.53
N VAL A 109 11.76 7.98 2.75
CA VAL A 109 11.18 7.10 1.73
C VAL A 109 10.66 7.92 0.54
N ASP A 110 9.96 9.02 0.79
CA ASP A 110 9.42 9.91 -0.25
C ASP A 110 10.56 10.54 -1.09
N SER A 111 11.62 11.01 -0.42
CA SER A 111 12.79 11.61 -1.08
C SER A 111 13.58 10.63 -1.94
N ASN A 112 13.58 9.33 -1.58
CA ASN A 112 14.32 8.28 -2.28
C ASN A 112 13.42 7.40 -3.16
N LYS A 113 12.14 7.76 -3.34
CA LYS A 113 11.12 6.92 -3.98
C LYS A 113 11.53 6.38 -5.34
N ALA A 114 12.10 7.21 -6.21
CA ALA A 114 12.53 6.80 -7.54
C ALA A 114 13.68 5.78 -7.51
N ASP A 115 14.65 5.97 -6.62
CA ASP A 115 15.77 5.04 -6.45
C ASP A 115 15.31 3.72 -5.82
N LEU A 116 14.41 3.80 -4.84
CA LEU A 116 13.78 2.62 -4.23
C LEU A 116 13.01 1.81 -5.27
N ASP A 117 12.22 2.46 -6.12
CA ASP A 117 11.46 1.78 -7.19
C ASP A 117 12.40 1.05 -8.16
N ILE A 118 13.52 1.66 -8.56
CA ILE A 118 14.54 1.02 -9.40
C ILE A 118 15.14 -0.21 -8.71
N ILE A 119 15.47 -0.09 -7.42
CA ILE A 119 16.03 -1.20 -6.64
C ILE A 119 15.00 -2.32 -6.52
N ILE A 120 13.74 -2.01 -6.22
CA ILE A 120 12.67 -3.00 -6.11
C ILE A 120 12.50 -3.71 -7.45
N GLU A 121 12.47 -3.01 -8.60
CA GLU A 121 12.36 -3.64 -9.93
C GLU A 121 13.49 -4.61 -10.24
N GLN A 122 14.72 -4.32 -9.80
CA GLN A 122 15.87 -5.20 -10.00
C GLN A 122 15.76 -6.51 -9.23
N HIS A 123 15.03 -6.53 -8.12
CA HIS A 123 14.94 -7.68 -7.21
C HIS A 123 13.58 -8.40 -7.26
N ALA A 124 12.49 -7.68 -7.52
CA ALA A 124 11.14 -8.19 -7.72
C ALA A 124 10.92 -8.67 -9.17
N THR A 125 11.89 -9.39 -9.74
CA THR A 125 11.98 -9.74 -11.17
C THR A 125 10.79 -10.53 -11.74
N ALA A 126 9.91 -11.06 -10.89
CA ALA A 126 8.72 -11.79 -11.32
C ALA A 126 7.62 -10.88 -11.88
N TRP A 127 7.56 -9.60 -11.49
CA TRP A 127 6.48 -8.69 -11.87
C TRP A 127 7.00 -7.26 -12.08
N PRO A 128 6.62 -6.57 -13.17
CA PRO A 128 6.94 -5.15 -13.30
C PRO A 128 6.20 -4.35 -12.21
N LEU A 129 6.87 -3.35 -11.63
CA LEU A 129 6.40 -2.66 -10.42
C LEU A 129 5.05 -1.95 -10.61
N ASN A 130 4.72 -1.59 -11.84
CA ASN A 130 3.43 -1.01 -12.20
C ASN A 130 2.24 -1.98 -12.05
N GLN A 131 2.48 -3.29 -11.93
CA GLN A 131 1.45 -4.31 -11.67
C GLN A 131 1.37 -4.69 -10.19
N VAL A 132 2.32 -4.22 -9.38
CA VAL A 132 2.31 -4.43 -7.93
C VAL A 132 1.29 -3.49 -7.30
N SER A 133 0.51 -3.99 -6.35
CA SER A 133 -0.48 -3.18 -5.64
C SER A 133 0.20 -1.99 -4.96
N VAL A 134 -0.53 -0.86 -4.82
CA VAL A 134 0.02 0.33 -4.15
C VAL A 134 0.46 -0.02 -2.72
N VAL A 135 -0.30 -0.89 -2.06
CA VAL A 135 0.03 -1.40 -0.72
C VAL A 135 1.37 -2.13 -0.72
N ASP A 136 1.51 -3.17 -1.54
CA ASP A 136 2.73 -3.98 -1.57
C ASP A 136 3.94 -3.14 -1.98
N ARG A 137 3.77 -2.21 -2.92
CA ARG A 137 4.83 -1.30 -3.36
C ARG A 137 5.30 -0.40 -2.23
N ASN A 138 4.41 0.21 -1.46
CA ASN A 138 4.81 1.08 -0.35
C ASN A 138 5.40 0.29 0.83
N VAL A 139 4.90 -0.92 1.12
CA VAL A 139 5.53 -1.83 2.09
C VAL A 139 6.97 -2.16 1.67
N LEU A 140 7.19 -2.48 0.40
CA LEU A 140 8.52 -2.76 -0.12
C LEU A 140 9.42 -1.52 -0.06
N ARG A 141 8.93 -0.33 -0.43
CA ARG A 141 9.73 0.91 -0.32
C ARG A 141 10.25 1.17 1.09
N ILE A 142 9.39 1.02 2.11
CA ILE A 142 9.78 1.16 3.51
C ILE A 142 10.85 0.13 3.85
N ALA A 143 10.62 -1.16 3.55
CA ALA A 143 11.56 -2.22 3.88
C ALA A 143 12.91 -2.05 3.19
N PHE A 144 12.92 -1.72 1.90
CA PHE A 144 14.15 -1.48 1.14
C PHE A 144 14.90 -0.25 1.62
N TYR A 145 14.19 0.81 2.00
CA TYR A 145 14.82 1.98 2.60
C TYR A 145 15.57 1.58 3.88
N GLU A 146 14.91 0.87 4.80
CA GLU A 146 15.54 0.43 6.03
C GLU A 146 16.73 -0.50 5.74
N ILE A 147 16.63 -1.41 4.77
CA ILE A 147 17.73 -2.34 4.42
C ILE A 147 18.95 -1.61 3.84
N VAL A 148 18.73 -0.61 2.99
CA VAL A 148 19.82 0.02 2.21
C VAL A 148 20.44 1.20 2.96
N PHE A 149 19.64 1.94 3.71
CA PHE A 149 20.04 3.22 4.30
C PHE A 149 20.06 3.20 5.83
N GLU A 150 19.39 2.25 6.49
CA GLU A 150 19.30 2.19 7.96
C GLU A 150 20.03 0.96 8.54
N ASN A 151 21.21 1.17 9.11
CA ASN A 151 22.02 0.08 9.68
C ASN A 151 21.65 -0.29 11.13
N GLU A 152 20.58 0.28 11.69
CA GLU A 152 20.19 0.05 13.09
C GLU A 152 19.33 -1.21 13.28
N THR A 153 18.49 -1.54 12.31
CA THR A 153 17.53 -2.64 12.42
C THR A 153 18.04 -3.88 11.70
N SER A 154 17.99 -5.04 12.36
CA SER A 154 18.38 -6.30 11.73
C SER A 154 17.47 -6.63 10.54
N PHE A 155 18.06 -7.11 9.44
CA PHE A 155 17.33 -7.56 8.26
C PHE A 155 16.13 -8.47 8.57
N GLN A 156 16.28 -9.43 9.50
CA GLN A 156 15.19 -10.33 9.87
C GLN A 156 14.00 -9.61 10.50
N ILE A 157 14.29 -8.56 11.29
CA ILE A 157 13.26 -7.73 11.91
C ILE A 157 12.55 -6.93 10.82
N ILE A 158 13.29 -6.30 9.89
CA ILE A 158 12.70 -5.52 8.79
C ILE A 158 11.76 -6.40 7.95
N VAL A 159 12.19 -7.62 7.58
CA VAL A 159 11.35 -8.56 6.84
C VAL A 159 10.09 -8.92 7.62
N ASN A 160 10.21 -9.22 8.91
CA ASN A 160 9.06 -9.53 9.75
C ASN A 160 8.06 -8.36 9.79
N GLU A 161 8.53 -7.13 10.05
CA GLU A 161 7.68 -5.95 10.11
C GLU A 161 7.01 -5.65 8.77
N ALA A 162 7.72 -5.79 7.66
CA ALA A 162 7.14 -5.63 6.32
C ALA A 162 6.03 -6.65 6.04
N VAL A 163 6.22 -7.91 6.45
CA VAL A 163 5.20 -8.96 6.32
C VAL A 163 3.99 -8.67 7.20
N GLU A 164 4.18 -8.14 8.40
CA GLU A 164 3.07 -7.73 9.27
C GLU A 164 2.28 -6.55 8.67
N LEU A 165 2.94 -5.54 8.10
CA LEU A 165 2.24 -4.46 7.37
C LEU A 165 1.44 -5.01 6.18
N ALA A 166 2.01 -5.94 5.43
CA ALA A 166 1.32 -6.58 4.31
C ALA A 166 0.09 -7.39 4.74
N LYS A 167 0.08 -7.94 5.96
CA LYS A 167 -1.12 -8.59 6.55
C LYS A 167 -2.18 -7.59 6.97
N LEU A 168 -1.76 -6.45 7.52
CA LEU A 168 -2.66 -5.43 8.03
C LEU A 168 -3.38 -4.68 6.91
N PHE A 169 -2.68 -4.38 5.82
CA PHE A 169 -3.19 -3.47 4.78
C PHE A 169 -3.34 -4.11 3.40
N GLY A 170 -2.71 -5.27 3.17
CA GLY A 170 -2.72 -5.96 1.89
C GLY A 170 -3.84 -6.98 1.74
N GLY A 171 -3.83 -7.70 0.63
CA GLY A 171 -4.71 -8.84 0.40
C GLY A 171 -4.11 -10.16 0.86
N ASP A 172 -4.85 -11.26 0.74
CA ASP A 172 -4.42 -12.61 1.17
C ASP A 172 -3.04 -13.05 0.64
N ASN A 173 -2.67 -12.58 -0.55
CA ASN A 173 -1.41 -12.93 -1.21
C ASN A 173 -0.25 -11.97 -0.86
N SER A 174 -0.53 -10.79 -0.31
CA SER A 174 0.45 -9.74 -0.01
C SER A 174 1.57 -10.21 0.93
N PRO A 175 1.29 -10.87 2.07
CA PRO A 175 2.35 -11.32 2.99
C PRO A 175 3.34 -12.29 2.33
N LYS A 176 2.83 -13.20 1.51
CA LYS A 176 3.65 -14.18 0.79
C LYS A 176 4.49 -13.51 -0.30
N PHE A 177 3.89 -12.54 -1.01
CA PHE A 177 4.57 -11.77 -2.05
C PHE A 177 5.74 -10.95 -1.46
N VAL A 178 5.48 -10.14 -0.44
CA VAL A 178 6.48 -9.30 0.23
C VAL A 178 7.63 -10.16 0.79
N ASN A 179 7.30 -11.25 1.48
CA ASN A 179 8.32 -12.18 1.99
C ASN A 179 9.16 -12.80 0.86
N GLY A 180 8.54 -13.12 -0.28
CA GLY A 180 9.25 -13.65 -1.45
C GLY A 180 10.24 -12.65 -2.05
N VAL A 181 9.83 -11.39 -2.22
CA VAL A 181 10.68 -10.32 -2.77
C VAL A 181 11.86 -10.03 -1.85
N LEU A 182 11.60 -9.83 -0.55
CA LEU A 182 12.66 -9.52 0.41
C LEU A 182 13.58 -10.72 0.66
N GLY A 183 13.04 -11.95 0.65
CA GLY A 183 13.83 -13.18 0.77
C GLY A 183 14.86 -13.33 -0.35
N ALA A 184 14.53 -12.91 -1.57
CA ALA A 184 15.45 -12.95 -2.71
C ALA A 184 16.70 -12.04 -2.54
N LEU A 185 16.68 -11.07 -1.61
CA LEU A 185 17.84 -10.23 -1.29
C LEU A 185 18.90 -10.97 -0.47
N VAL A 186 18.48 -11.92 0.37
CA VAL A 186 19.38 -12.79 1.14
C VAL A 186 20.18 -13.68 0.18
N ASP A 187 19.50 -14.24 -0.81
CA ASP A 187 20.11 -15.14 -1.80
C ASP A 187 21.04 -14.38 -2.78
N ASN A 188 20.79 -13.08 -3.03
CA ASN A 188 21.56 -12.25 -3.97
C ASN A 188 22.78 -11.52 -3.38
N LYS A 189 23.28 -11.90 -2.19
CA LYS A 189 24.54 -11.37 -1.60
C LYS A 189 24.57 -9.84 -1.38
N ILE A 190 23.43 -9.18 -1.12
CA ILE A 190 23.46 -7.75 -0.70
C ILE A 190 24.06 -7.62 0.70
N LEU A 191 23.67 -8.52 1.60
CA LEU A 191 24.13 -8.50 3.00
C LEU A 191 25.65 -8.75 3.14
N GLU A 192 26.27 -9.48 2.21
CA GLU A 192 27.73 -9.70 2.21
C GLU A 192 28.54 -8.47 1.75
N LYS A 193 27.93 -7.50 1.08
CA LYS A 193 28.63 -6.28 0.60
C LYS A 193 28.50 -5.08 1.55
N LEU A 194 27.63 -5.17 2.54
CA LEU A 194 27.36 -4.13 3.53
C LEU A 194 27.96 -4.46 4.92
N THR A 195 28.57 -5.63 5.09
CA THR A 195 29.38 -6.01 6.27
C THR A 195 30.87 -6.03 5.95
#